data_AF-A0A972REN5-F1
#
_entry.id   AF-A0A972REN5-F1
#
_cell.length_a   1.000
_cell.length_b   1.000
_cell.length_c   1.000
_cell.angle_alpha   90.00
_cell.angle_beta   90.00
_cell.angle_gamma   90.00
#
_symmetry.space_group_name_H-M   'P 1'
#
loop_
_entity.id
_entity.type
_entity.pdbx_description
1 polymer ?
#
loop_
_entity_poly.entity_id
_entity_poly.type
_entity_poly.pdbx_seq_one_letter_code
_entity_poly.pdbx_strand_id
1 'polypeptide(L)'
;MILILGGTTEAFSVGAELLRRREDFLLTIATEYGYDRFRERFSERVIKGRFTEDSLKDFIKRHKITRIIDCTHPYAKVITTIAKKVSKEMEIDYVDRTREVHMLEHTDYHRVVVVDTLKEATDWILTNNIRRPLFTTGSKDLSFASRLKDHEVFVRVLPYEESIRKCHLAGIKRGNIIAMQGPFSVEMNLSIIREFAIDCLVTKNTGREGGFFEKLKAAEVAGIWLIIVSI
;
A
#
# COMPACT_ATOMS: atom_id res chain seq x y z
N MET A 1 -26.24 15.82 1.83
CA MET A 1 -25.70 14.47 1.54
C MET A 1 -24.24 14.45 1.93
N ILE A 2 -23.78 13.42 2.63
CA ILE A 2 -22.37 13.26 3.04
C ILE A 2 -21.65 12.32 2.06
N LEU A 3 -20.43 12.67 1.64
CA LEU A 3 -19.54 11.78 0.92
C LEU A 3 -18.46 11.25 1.87
N ILE A 4 -18.39 9.94 2.04
CA ILE A 4 -17.27 9.27 2.72
C ILE A 4 -16.30 8.77 1.65
N LEU A 5 -15.06 9.26 1.69
CA LEU A 5 -13.97 8.67 0.90
C LEU A 5 -13.40 7.51 1.72
N GLY A 6 -13.49 6.28 1.22
CA GLY A 6 -13.41 5.09 2.06
C GLY A 6 -12.42 3.99 1.63
N GLY A 7 -12.51 2.87 2.34
CA GLY A 7 -11.63 1.69 2.19
C GLY A 7 -10.93 1.24 3.48
N THR A 8 -11.15 1.96 4.58
CA THR A 8 -10.53 1.78 5.91
C THR A 8 -11.55 1.37 6.98
N THR A 9 -11.09 0.87 8.12
CA THR A 9 -11.94 0.62 9.31
C THR A 9 -12.65 1.87 9.81
N GLU A 10 -12.03 3.04 9.67
CA GLU A 10 -12.61 4.35 10.01
C GLU A 10 -13.83 4.64 9.16
N ALA A 11 -13.75 4.42 7.83
CA ALA A 11 -14.87 4.61 6.93
C ALA A 11 -16.07 3.74 7.33
N PHE A 12 -15.82 2.52 7.82
CA PHE A 12 -16.87 1.63 8.34
C PHE A 12 -17.51 2.19 9.61
N SER A 13 -16.69 2.66 10.55
CA SER A 13 -17.16 3.22 11.83
C SER A 13 -17.99 4.48 11.61
N VAL A 14 -17.53 5.37 10.72
CA VAL A 14 -18.25 6.60 10.33
C VAL A 14 -19.55 6.25 9.63
N GLY A 15 -19.54 5.35 8.64
CA GLY A 15 -20.77 4.93 7.97
C GLY A 15 -21.80 4.34 8.93
N ALA A 16 -21.38 3.50 9.88
CA ALA A 16 -22.25 2.93 10.90
C ALA A 16 -22.82 3.99 11.87
N GLU A 17 -22.04 5.01 12.21
CA GLU A 17 -22.50 6.14 13.02
C GLU A 17 -23.54 6.99 12.29
N LEU A 18 -23.33 7.30 11.01
CA LEU A 18 -24.28 8.07 10.19
C LEU A 18 -25.59 7.31 10.01
N LEU A 19 -25.54 5.98 9.80
CA LEU A 19 -26.75 5.14 9.78
C LEU A 19 -27.55 5.25 11.10
N ARG A 20 -26.88 5.20 12.25
CA ARG A 20 -27.54 5.34 13.56
C ARG A 20 -28.18 6.72 13.74
N ARG A 21 -27.55 7.77 13.22
CA ARG A 21 -28.06 9.15 13.24
C ARG A 21 -29.11 9.44 12.16
N ARG A 22 -29.39 8.48 11.27
CA ARG A 22 -30.27 8.64 10.10
C ARG A 22 -29.82 9.76 9.16
N GLU A 23 -28.52 9.97 9.06
CA GLU A 23 -27.91 10.90 8.12
C GLU A 23 -27.57 10.18 6.81
N ASP A 24 -27.93 10.78 5.68
CA ASP A 24 -27.73 10.15 4.37
C ASP A 24 -26.32 10.38 3.83
N PHE A 25 -25.72 9.31 3.30
CA PHE A 25 -24.34 9.33 2.81
C PHE A 25 -24.12 8.39 1.63
N LEU A 26 -23.09 8.71 0.85
CA LEU A 26 -22.48 7.84 -0.14
C LEU A 26 -21.05 7.53 0.29
N LEU A 27 -20.61 6.30 0.06
CA LEU A 27 -19.26 5.85 0.40
C LEU A 27 -18.56 5.37 -0.87
N THR A 28 -17.43 5.99 -1.22
CA THR A 28 -16.68 5.64 -2.42
C THR A 28 -15.47 4.79 -2.09
N ILE A 29 -15.26 3.74 -2.88
CA ILE A 29 -14.14 2.80 -2.72
C ILE A 29 -13.49 2.55 -4.07
N ALA A 30 -12.16 2.61 -4.11
CA ALA A 30 -11.40 2.41 -5.34
C ALA A 30 -11.19 0.94 -5.74
N THR A 31 -11.35 0.00 -4.79
CA THR A 31 -10.98 -1.42 -4.96
C THR A 31 -12.20 -2.35 -4.96
N GLU A 32 -12.09 -3.46 -5.69
CA GLU A 32 -13.07 -4.57 -5.74
C GLU A 32 -13.31 -5.17 -4.36
N TYR A 33 -12.23 -5.60 -3.69
CA TYR A 33 -12.31 -6.21 -2.37
C TYR A 33 -12.92 -5.29 -1.31
N GLY A 34 -12.55 -4.00 -1.33
CA GLY A 34 -13.15 -3.02 -0.44
C GLY A 34 -14.62 -2.81 -0.75
N TYR A 35 -14.98 -2.76 -2.04
CA TYR A 35 -16.37 -2.63 -2.47
C TYR A 35 -17.23 -3.77 -1.94
N ASP A 36 -16.83 -5.03 -2.16
CA ASP A 36 -17.60 -6.20 -1.73
C ASP A 36 -17.81 -6.21 -0.21
N ARG A 37 -16.73 -6.00 0.56
CA ARG A 37 -16.78 -5.96 2.03
C ARG A 37 -17.74 -4.89 2.57
N PHE A 38 -17.74 -3.70 1.98
CA PHE A 38 -18.57 -2.60 2.46
C PHE A 38 -20.02 -2.73 1.97
N ARG A 39 -20.23 -3.30 0.79
CA ARG A 39 -21.56 -3.48 0.21
C ARG A 39 -22.42 -4.41 1.06
N GLU A 40 -21.84 -5.41 1.71
CA GLU A 40 -22.57 -6.25 2.67
C GLU A 40 -23.23 -5.44 3.80
N ARG A 41 -22.60 -4.33 4.21
CA ARG A 41 -23.07 -3.52 5.35
C ARG A 41 -23.89 -2.29 4.94
N PHE A 42 -23.48 -1.62 3.87
CA PHE A 42 -24.02 -0.33 3.46
C PHE A 42 -24.80 -0.37 2.14
N SER A 43 -24.86 -1.55 1.49
CA SER A 43 -25.68 -1.83 0.31
C SER A 43 -25.40 -0.81 -0.81
N GLU A 44 -26.45 -0.29 -1.46
CA GLU A 44 -26.43 0.71 -2.52
C GLU A 44 -25.76 2.06 -2.18
N ARG A 45 -25.37 2.31 -0.92
CA ARG A 45 -24.59 3.51 -0.57
C ARG A 45 -23.13 3.42 -0.99
N VAL A 46 -22.65 2.21 -1.27
CA VAL A 46 -21.26 1.98 -1.68
C VAL A 46 -21.14 2.12 -3.18
N ILE A 47 -20.24 3.00 -3.62
CA ILE A 47 -19.97 3.26 -5.03
C ILE A 47 -18.51 2.92 -5.31
N LYS A 48 -18.28 1.99 -6.25
CA LYS A 48 -16.93 1.69 -6.73
C LYS A 48 -16.48 2.79 -7.68
N GLY A 49 -15.37 3.44 -7.41
CA GLY A 49 -14.89 4.52 -8.27
C GLY A 49 -13.60 5.19 -7.80
N ARG A 50 -12.88 5.77 -8.76
CA ARG A 50 -11.77 6.70 -8.53
C ARG A 50 -12.18 8.06 -9.05
N PHE A 51 -11.64 9.12 -8.46
CA PHE A 51 -11.89 10.48 -8.92
C PHE A 51 -10.64 11.16 -9.43
N THR A 52 -10.77 11.81 -10.58
CA THR A 52 -10.03 13.02 -10.94
C THR A 52 -10.71 14.25 -10.32
N GLU A 53 -10.05 15.41 -10.36
CA GLU A 53 -10.66 16.67 -9.89
C GLU A 53 -12.03 16.95 -10.54
N ASP A 54 -12.11 16.88 -11.88
CA ASP A 54 -13.35 17.17 -12.61
C ASP A 54 -14.45 16.16 -12.28
N SER A 55 -14.11 14.87 -12.23
CA SER A 55 -15.09 13.83 -11.89
C SER A 55 -15.60 13.96 -10.45
N LEU A 56 -14.76 14.43 -9.51
CA LEU A 56 -15.21 14.70 -8.14
C LEU A 56 -16.14 15.91 -8.10
N LYS A 57 -15.84 16.98 -8.83
CA LYS A 57 -16.71 18.16 -8.95
C LYS A 57 -18.08 17.79 -9.50
N ASP A 58 -18.11 17.00 -10.57
CA ASP A 58 -19.35 16.53 -11.17
C ASP A 58 -20.13 15.62 -10.23
N PHE A 59 -19.44 14.75 -9.50
CA PHE A 59 -20.05 13.88 -8.51
C PHE A 59 -20.69 14.69 -7.36
N ILE A 60 -19.99 15.71 -6.85
CA ILE A 60 -20.48 16.62 -5.81
C ILE A 60 -21.76 17.32 -6.28
N LYS A 61 -21.77 17.87 -7.50
CA LYS A 61 -22.96 18.55 -8.08
C LYS A 61 -24.12 17.59 -8.25
N ARG A 62 -23.88 16.42 -8.85
CA ARG A 62 -24.91 15.42 -9.14
C ARG A 62 -25.60 14.91 -7.87
N HIS A 63 -24.83 14.64 -6.82
CA HIS A 63 -25.34 14.07 -5.58
C HIS A 63 -25.62 15.10 -4.47
N LYS A 64 -25.49 16.40 -4.79
CA LYS A 64 -25.69 17.51 -3.84
C LYS A 64 -24.92 17.29 -2.53
N ILE A 65 -23.64 16.91 -2.67
CA ILE A 65 -22.75 16.68 -1.54
C ILE A 65 -22.49 18.01 -0.85
N THR A 66 -22.67 18.05 0.47
CA THR A 66 -22.45 19.24 1.31
C THR A 66 -21.31 19.06 2.29
N ARG A 67 -20.85 17.83 2.48
CA ARG A 67 -19.73 17.46 3.36
C ARG A 67 -18.97 16.27 2.80
N ILE A 68 -17.65 16.33 2.85
CA ILE A 68 -16.74 15.22 2.58
C ILE A 68 -16.10 14.80 3.91
N ILE A 69 -16.21 13.53 4.26
CA ILE A 69 -15.46 12.92 5.35
C ILE A 69 -14.38 12.04 4.71
N ASP A 70 -13.14 12.50 4.77
CA ASP A 70 -12.01 11.76 4.24
C ASP A 70 -11.58 10.70 5.26
N CYS A 71 -12.06 9.48 5.05
CA CYS A 71 -11.63 8.30 5.79
C CYS A 71 -10.67 7.45 4.94
N THR A 72 -10.03 8.04 3.93
CA THR A 72 -9.08 7.27 3.12
C THR A 72 -7.89 6.85 3.96
N HIS A 73 -7.17 5.85 3.47
CA HIS A 73 -5.92 5.48 4.11
C HIS A 73 -4.92 6.64 3.97
N PRO A 74 -4.02 6.91 4.94
CA PRO A 74 -2.97 7.95 4.82
C PRO A 74 -2.09 7.90 3.57
N TYR A 75 -2.09 6.77 2.86
CA TYR A 75 -1.33 6.57 1.63
C TYR A 75 -2.13 6.91 0.37
N ALA A 76 -3.43 7.19 0.50
CA ALA A 76 -4.31 7.64 -0.58
C ALA A 76 -4.10 9.13 -0.90
N LYS A 77 -2.83 9.57 -0.92
CA LYS A 77 -2.44 11.00 -1.04
C LYS A 77 -3.10 11.67 -2.24
N VAL A 78 -3.20 10.97 -3.38
CA VAL A 78 -3.80 11.52 -4.60
C VAL A 78 -5.25 11.96 -4.37
N ILE A 79 -6.11 11.07 -3.85
CA ILE A 79 -7.52 11.41 -3.63
C ILE A 79 -7.68 12.40 -2.47
N THR A 80 -6.86 12.32 -1.42
CA THR A 80 -6.86 13.31 -0.33
C THR A 80 -6.50 14.70 -0.84
N THR A 81 -5.47 14.83 -1.69
CA THR A 81 -5.08 16.11 -2.31
C THR A 81 -6.19 16.65 -3.22
N ILE A 82 -6.77 15.79 -4.06
CA ILE A 82 -7.91 16.15 -4.93
C ILE A 82 -9.09 16.63 -4.09
N ALA A 83 -9.46 15.88 -3.04
CA ALA A 83 -10.60 16.19 -2.19
C ALA A 83 -10.42 17.50 -1.45
N LYS A 84 -9.24 17.76 -0.86
CA LYS A 84 -8.91 19.04 -0.19
C LYS A 84 -8.98 20.23 -1.15
N LYS A 85 -8.51 20.05 -2.39
CA LYS A 85 -8.55 21.11 -3.40
C LYS A 85 -9.99 21.39 -3.84
N VAL A 86 -10.72 20.34 -4.24
CA VAL A 86 -12.10 20.46 -4.73
C VAL A 86 -13.03 20.97 -3.63
N SER A 87 -12.86 20.53 -2.38
CA SER A 87 -13.69 21.01 -1.27
C SER A 87 -13.51 22.50 -1.03
N LYS A 88 -12.27 23.01 -1.12
CA LYS A 88 -11.98 24.44 -1.02
C LYS A 88 -12.58 25.23 -2.17
N GLU A 89 -12.44 24.75 -3.41
CA GLU A 89 -12.97 25.44 -4.60
C GLU A 89 -14.49 25.49 -4.65
N MET A 90 -15.17 24.47 -4.12
CA MET A 90 -16.63 24.34 -4.15
C MET A 90 -17.30 24.69 -2.82
N GLU A 91 -16.54 25.20 -1.85
CA GLU A 91 -17.02 25.58 -0.51
C GLU A 91 -17.75 24.42 0.23
N ILE A 92 -17.21 23.21 0.09
CA ILE A 92 -17.73 21.99 0.74
C ILE A 92 -17.01 21.78 2.07
N ASP A 93 -17.77 21.45 3.12
CA ASP A 93 -17.22 21.10 4.42
C ASP A 93 -16.35 19.83 4.31
N TYR A 94 -15.09 19.91 4.70
CA TYR A 94 -14.14 18.81 4.59
C TYR A 94 -13.63 18.43 5.98
N VAL A 95 -13.88 17.16 6.34
CA VAL A 95 -13.45 16.57 7.61
C VAL A 95 -12.38 15.53 7.33
N ASP A 96 -11.16 15.81 7.76
CA ASP A 96 -10.06 14.84 7.72
C ASP A 96 -10.23 13.83 8.87
N ARG A 97 -10.54 12.59 8.53
CA ARG A 97 -10.53 11.44 9.45
C ARG A 97 -9.45 10.44 9.05
N THR A 98 -8.48 10.85 8.24
CA THR A 98 -7.29 10.04 8.03
C THR A 98 -6.56 9.99 9.37
N ARG A 99 -6.39 8.79 9.93
CA ARG A 99 -5.52 8.62 11.10
C ARG A 99 -4.09 8.81 10.63
N GLU A 100 -3.25 9.58 11.31
CA GLU A 100 -1.80 9.42 11.12
C GLU A 100 -1.45 7.98 11.49
N VAL A 101 -1.27 7.13 10.49
CA VAL A 101 -0.74 5.79 10.72
C VAL A 101 0.77 6.00 10.84
N HIS A 102 1.23 6.24 12.07
CA HIS A 102 2.56 5.79 12.44
C HIS A 102 2.55 4.27 12.20
N MET A 103 3.16 3.86 11.08
CA MET A 103 3.26 2.48 10.55
C MET A 103 3.54 1.39 11.61
N LEU A 104 4.06 1.80 12.76
CA LEU A 104 4.62 0.97 13.83
C LEU A 104 3.84 1.06 15.16
N GLU A 105 2.86 1.96 15.32
CA GLU A 105 2.12 2.10 16.59
C GLU A 105 1.08 0.99 16.84
N HIS A 106 0.80 0.17 15.82
CA HIS A 106 -0.10 -0.98 15.93
C HIS A 106 0.60 -2.32 15.74
N THR A 107 1.94 -2.33 15.75
CA THR A 107 2.73 -3.55 15.71
C THR A 107 3.89 -3.42 16.69
N ASP A 108 3.99 -4.35 17.65
CA ASP A 108 5.16 -4.47 18.54
C ASP A 108 6.42 -4.96 17.78
N TYR A 109 6.35 -5.00 16.45
CA TYR A 109 7.40 -5.49 15.60
C TYR A 109 8.52 -4.46 15.43
N HIS A 110 9.54 -4.62 16.26
CA HIS A 110 10.72 -3.75 16.34
C HIS A 110 11.72 -3.91 15.20
N ARG A 111 11.55 -4.90 14.30
CA ARG A 111 12.48 -5.17 13.18
C ARG A 111 12.04 -4.49 11.89
N VAL A 112 11.62 -3.24 11.98
CA VAL A 112 11.20 -2.43 10.84
C VAL A 112 12.08 -1.20 10.73
N VAL A 113 12.52 -0.91 9.51
CA VAL A 113 13.35 0.25 9.19
C VAL A 113 12.70 0.99 8.03
N VAL A 114 12.61 2.32 8.15
CA VAL A 114 12.09 3.19 7.10
C VAL A 114 13.26 3.99 6.56
N VAL A 115 13.38 4.02 5.23
CA VAL A 115 14.39 4.78 4.49
C VAL A 115 13.74 5.47 3.30
N ASP A 116 14.39 6.51 2.79
CA ASP A 116 13.86 7.28 1.67
C ASP A 116 14.28 6.67 0.32
N THR A 117 15.42 5.98 0.27
CA THR A 117 16.00 5.50 -0.99
C THR A 117 16.43 4.03 -0.97
N LEU A 118 16.50 3.42 -2.15
CA LEU A 118 17.11 2.09 -2.31
C LEU A 118 18.60 2.08 -1.95
N LYS A 119 19.28 3.23 -2.10
CA LYS A 119 20.67 3.39 -1.67
C LYS A 119 20.78 3.24 -0.16
N GLU A 120 19.95 3.93 0.61
CA GLU A 120 19.92 3.82 2.08
C GLU A 120 19.53 2.41 2.53
N ALA A 121 18.55 1.77 1.88
CA ALA A 121 18.23 0.37 2.17
C ALA A 121 19.45 -0.55 1.98
N THR A 122 20.22 -0.32 0.91
CA THR A 122 21.45 -1.07 0.63
C THR A 122 22.53 -0.79 1.66
N ASP A 123 22.73 0.48 2.05
CA ASP A 123 23.69 0.89 3.07
C ASP A 123 23.37 0.24 4.43
N TRP A 124 22.08 0.17 4.77
CA TRP A 124 21.60 -0.49 5.98
C TRP A 124 21.83 -2.01 5.95
N ILE A 125 21.55 -2.67 4.81
CA ILE A 125 21.79 -4.12 4.60
C ILE A 125 23.26 -4.47 4.82
N LEU A 126 24.17 -3.68 4.25
CA LEU A 126 25.62 -3.84 4.42
C LEU A 126 26.04 -3.67 5.88
N THR A 127 25.57 -2.61 6.53
CA THR A 127 25.92 -2.31 7.93
C THR A 127 25.45 -3.40 8.89
N ASN A 128 24.30 -4.02 8.61
CA ASN A 128 23.68 -5.04 9.47
C ASN A 128 24.00 -6.48 9.06
N ASN A 129 24.91 -6.69 8.10
CA ASN A 129 25.35 -8.02 7.63
C ASN A 129 24.20 -8.97 7.24
N ILE A 130 23.13 -8.41 6.68
CA ILE A 130 21.98 -9.16 6.15
C ILE A 130 22.46 -10.04 5.01
N ARG A 131 22.26 -11.36 5.01
CA ARG A 131 22.83 -12.27 3.99
C ARG A 131 21.92 -12.51 2.79
N ARG A 132 20.61 -12.60 3.01
CA ARG A 132 19.60 -13.04 2.02
C ARG A 132 18.47 -12.03 1.88
N PRO A 133 18.74 -10.78 1.42
CA PRO A 133 17.70 -9.79 1.24
C PRO A 133 16.80 -10.13 0.03
N LEU A 134 15.49 -10.03 0.21
CA LEU A 134 14.50 -10.09 -0.86
C LEU A 134 13.99 -8.70 -1.22
N PHE A 135 14.30 -8.24 -2.43
CA PHE A 135 13.77 -6.99 -2.98
C PHE A 135 12.45 -7.23 -3.70
N THR A 136 11.38 -6.62 -3.19
CA THR A 136 10.03 -6.63 -3.78
C THR A 136 9.68 -5.30 -4.46
N THR A 137 10.70 -4.54 -4.86
CA THR A 137 10.60 -3.19 -5.43
C THR A 137 10.46 -3.17 -6.95
N GLY A 138 10.44 -4.34 -7.59
CA GLY A 138 10.31 -4.54 -9.03
C GLY A 138 11.65 -4.46 -9.78
N SER A 139 11.58 -4.42 -11.12
CA SER A 139 12.77 -4.45 -11.99
C SER A 139 13.19 -3.08 -12.54
N LYS A 140 12.63 -1.97 -12.05
CA LYS A 140 12.92 -0.62 -12.56
C LYS A 140 14.30 -0.13 -12.13
N ASP A 141 14.67 -0.42 -10.90
CA ASP A 141 15.95 -0.06 -10.31
C ASP A 141 16.53 -1.29 -9.62
N LEU A 142 17.67 -1.76 -10.13
CA LEU A 142 18.43 -2.90 -9.61
C LEU A 142 19.86 -2.49 -9.26
N SER A 143 20.12 -1.19 -9.07
CA SER A 143 21.45 -0.65 -8.79
C SER A 143 22.08 -1.23 -7.52
N PHE A 144 21.28 -1.70 -6.57
CA PHE A 144 21.72 -2.40 -5.36
C PHE A 144 22.51 -3.69 -5.64
N ALA A 145 22.23 -4.37 -6.76
CA ALA A 145 22.80 -5.69 -7.05
C ALA A 145 24.33 -5.65 -7.17
N SER A 146 24.88 -4.59 -7.75
CA SER A 146 26.33 -4.42 -7.92
C SER A 146 27.07 -4.16 -6.60
N ARG A 147 26.35 -3.68 -5.58
CA ARG A 147 26.88 -3.36 -4.25
C ARG A 147 26.77 -4.52 -3.28
N LEU A 148 25.82 -5.44 -3.52
CA LEU A 148 25.52 -6.59 -2.68
C LEU A 148 26.07 -7.90 -3.27
N LYS A 149 27.24 -7.86 -3.92
CA LYS A 149 27.82 -9.03 -4.64
C LYS A 149 28.10 -10.23 -3.75
N ASP A 150 28.46 -9.98 -2.50
CA ASP A 150 28.77 -11.02 -1.51
C ASP A 150 27.52 -11.51 -0.75
N HIS A 151 26.34 -11.00 -1.13
CA HIS A 151 25.06 -11.37 -0.56
C HIS A 151 24.28 -12.27 -1.52
N GLU A 152 23.42 -13.12 -0.98
CA GLU A 152 22.51 -13.92 -1.79
C GLU A 152 21.23 -13.15 -2.02
N VAL A 153 21.31 -12.16 -2.90
CA VAL A 153 20.21 -11.23 -3.19
C VAL A 153 19.11 -11.92 -3.97
N PHE A 154 17.87 -11.82 -3.48
CA PHE A 154 16.67 -12.26 -4.16
C PHE A 154 15.89 -11.05 -4.67
N VAL A 155 15.25 -11.21 -5.83
CA VAL A 155 14.40 -10.18 -6.42
C VAL A 155 13.07 -10.79 -6.83
N ARG A 156 11.97 -10.11 -6.51
CA ARG A 156 10.64 -10.44 -7.02
C ARG A 156 10.21 -9.41 -8.05
N VAL A 157 9.96 -9.89 -9.27
CA VAL A 157 9.63 -9.06 -10.44
C VAL A 157 8.41 -9.61 -11.17
N LEU A 158 7.78 -8.78 -11.99
CA LEU A 158 6.71 -9.24 -12.87
C LEU A 158 7.26 -10.24 -13.90
N PRO A 159 6.45 -11.22 -14.35
CA PRO A 159 6.87 -12.27 -15.28
C PRO A 159 6.95 -11.76 -16.72
N TYR A 160 7.56 -10.60 -16.93
CA TYR A 160 7.87 -10.06 -18.25
C TYR A 160 9.31 -10.39 -18.64
N GLU A 161 9.53 -10.71 -19.90
CA GLU A 161 10.86 -11.00 -20.44
C GLU A 161 11.84 -9.85 -20.17
N GLU A 162 11.40 -8.61 -20.35
CA GLU A 162 12.22 -7.43 -20.09
C GLU A 162 12.63 -7.33 -18.60
N SER A 163 11.73 -7.66 -17.68
CA SER A 163 12.01 -7.66 -16.24
C SER A 163 13.08 -8.69 -15.88
N ILE A 164 12.95 -9.92 -16.41
CA ILE A 164 13.92 -10.99 -16.18
C ILE A 164 15.28 -10.65 -16.82
N ARG A 165 15.27 -10.09 -18.04
CA ARG A 165 16.48 -9.63 -18.73
C ARG A 165 17.23 -8.57 -17.92
N LYS A 166 16.52 -7.59 -17.33
CA LYS A 166 17.12 -6.59 -16.43
C LYS A 166 17.78 -7.23 -15.21
N CYS A 167 17.14 -8.23 -14.60
CA CYS A 167 17.74 -8.98 -13.49
C CYS A 167 19.04 -9.70 -13.88
N HIS A 168 19.09 -10.31 -15.06
CA HIS A 168 20.31 -10.95 -15.55
C HIS A 168 21.44 -9.94 -15.82
N LEU A 169 21.13 -8.81 -16.46
CA LEU A 169 22.11 -7.75 -16.70
C LEU A 169 22.64 -7.13 -15.40
N ALA A 170 21.81 -7.09 -14.36
CA ALA A 170 22.21 -6.64 -13.03
C ALA A 170 23.04 -7.68 -12.25
N GLY A 171 23.24 -8.88 -12.79
CA GLY A 171 24.03 -9.95 -12.15
C GLY A 171 23.26 -10.79 -11.13
N ILE A 172 21.93 -10.72 -11.10
CA ILE A 172 21.12 -11.56 -10.20
C ILE A 172 21.17 -13.02 -10.69
N LYS A 173 21.49 -13.94 -9.77
CA LYS A 173 21.52 -15.39 -10.04
C LYS A 173 20.15 -15.87 -10.48
N ARG A 174 20.10 -16.79 -11.46
CA ARG A 174 18.84 -17.32 -12.04
C ARG A 174 17.88 -17.86 -10.97
N GLY A 175 18.42 -18.63 -10.01
CA GLY A 175 17.63 -19.20 -8.90
C GLY A 175 17.11 -18.16 -7.89
N ASN A 176 17.58 -16.92 -7.97
CA ASN A 176 17.20 -15.85 -7.05
C ASN A 176 16.19 -14.86 -7.67
N ILE A 177 15.72 -15.14 -8.89
CA ILE A 177 14.71 -14.33 -9.58
C ILE A 177 13.36 -15.01 -9.39
N ILE A 178 12.47 -14.34 -8.65
CA ILE A 178 11.11 -14.80 -8.41
C ILE A 178 10.18 -14.01 -9.35
N ALA A 179 9.89 -14.59 -10.51
CA ALA A 179 9.02 -13.97 -11.51
C ALA A 179 7.55 -14.34 -11.23
N MET A 180 6.77 -13.41 -10.69
CA MET A 180 5.36 -13.64 -10.35
C MET A 180 4.54 -12.36 -10.33
N GLN A 181 3.25 -12.48 -10.61
CA GLN A 181 2.29 -11.37 -10.56
C GLN A 181 1.40 -11.51 -9.32
N GLY A 182 1.36 -10.44 -8.51
CA GLY A 182 0.52 -10.36 -7.32
C GLY A 182 -0.91 -9.86 -7.63
N PRO A 183 -1.71 -9.54 -6.59
CA PRO A 183 -1.33 -9.43 -5.18
C PRO A 183 -1.00 -10.79 -4.53
N PHE A 184 -0.24 -10.76 -3.42
CA PHE A 184 0.20 -11.96 -2.71
C PHE A 184 -0.36 -11.97 -1.28
N SER A 185 -0.86 -13.12 -0.83
CA SER A 185 -1.32 -13.30 0.54
C SER A 185 -0.16 -13.33 1.54
N VAL A 186 -0.48 -13.29 2.84
CA VAL A 186 0.51 -13.44 3.92
C VAL A 186 1.24 -14.78 3.78
N GLU A 187 0.48 -15.85 3.54
CA GLU A 187 0.97 -17.23 3.44
C GLU A 187 1.93 -17.38 2.27
N MET A 188 1.63 -16.75 1.13
CA MET A 188 2.52 -16.77 -0.03
C MET A 188 3.84 -16.05 0.26
N ASN A 189 3.79 -14.85 0.86
CA ASN A 189 5.01 -14.13 1.25
C ASN A 189 5.81 -14.93 2.30
N LEU A 190 5.14 -15.52 3.28
CA LEU A 190 5.77 -16.34 4.32
C LEU A 190 6.42 -17.61 3.75
N SER A 191 5.77 -18.26 2.78
CA SER A 191 6.32 -19.43 2.09
C SER A 191 7.59 -19.07 1.33
N ILE A 192 7.58 -17.96 0.59
CA ILE A 192 8.78 -17.44 -0.09
C ILE A 192 9.89 -17.15 0.92
N ILE A 193 9.57 -16.48 2.03
CA ILE A 193 10.56 -16.14 3.07
C ILE A 193 11.21 -17.41 3.62
N ARG A 194 10.41 -18.44 3.92
CA ARG A 194 10.90 -19.71 4.47
C ARG A 194 11.70 -20.53 3.46
N GLU A 195 11.18 -20.69 2.25
CA GLU A 195 11.79 -21.50 1.19
C GLU A 195 13.20 -20.99 0.83
N PHE A 196 13.34 -19.67 0.68
CA PHE A 196 14.61 -19.04 0.30
C PHE A 196 15.46 -18.60 1.50
N ALA A 197 15.02 -18.88 2.73
CA ALA A 197 15.63 -18.44 3.98
C ALA A 197 15.94 -16.94 4.00
N ILE A 198 14.99 -16.13 3.54
CA ILE A 198 15.11 -14.67 3.50
C ILE A 198 15.25 -14.12 4.91
N ASP A 199 16.23 -13.25 5.15
CA ASP A 199 16.49 -12.63 6.46
C ASP A 199 16.16 -11.12 6.49
N CYS A 200 15.85 -10.54 5.34
CA CYS A 200 15.38 -9.17 5.20
C CYS A 200 14.46 -9.01 3.98
N LEU A 201 13.31 -8.39 4.17
CA LEU A 201 12.37 -8.03 3.11
C LEU A 201 12.47 -6.53 2.81
N VAL A 202 12.81 -6.16 1.58
CA VAL A 202 12.83 -4.77 1.12
C VAL A 202 11.59 -4.51 0.28
N THR A 203 10.77 -3.54 0.67
CA THR A 203 9.51 -3.21 0.01
C THR A 203 9.34 -1.71 -0.18
N LYS A 204 8.60 -1.32 -1.22
CA LYS A 204 8.05 0.04 -1.32
C LYS A 204 6.81 0.18 -0.47
N ASN A 205 6.54 1.39 0.01
CA ASN A 205 5.25 1.71 0.62
C ASN A 205 4.18 1.96 -0.47
N THR A 206 3.69 0.89 -1.07
CA THR A 206 2.64 0.94 -2.11
C THR A 206 1.23 0.83 -1.55
N GLY A 207 1.06 0.93 -0.22
CA GLY A 207 -0.21 0.70 0.47
C GLY A 207 -0.81 -0.68 0.17
N ARG A 208 -2.14 -0.77 0.22
CA ARG A 208 -2.89 -2.03 0.08
C ARG A 208 -2.82 -2.62 -1.34
N GLU A 209 -2.72 -1.79 -2.38
CA GLU A 209 -2.68 -2.25 -3.77
C GLU A 209 -1.43 -3.04 -4.11
N GLY A 210 -0.30 -2.74 -3.45
CA GLY A 210 0.93 -3.50 -3.64
C GLY A 210 1.15 -4.62 -2.63
N GLY A 211 0.14 -4.94 -1.80
CA GLY A 211 0.21 -6.00 -0.79
C GLY A 211 1.20 -5.71 0.35
N PHE A 212 1.34 -4.44 0.76
CA PHE A 212 2.29 -4.03 1.79
C PHE A 212 2.02 -4.69 3.15
N PHE A 213 0.75 -4.74 3.58
CA PHE A 213 0.38 -5.30 4.87
C PHE A 213 0.63 -6.81 4.95
N GLU A 214 0.41 -7.51 3.85
CA GLU A 214 0.67 -8.94 3.75
C GLU A 214 2.18 -9.23 3.88
N LYS A 215 3.02 -8.34 3.33
CA LYS A 215 4.48 -8.38 3.50
C LYS A 215 4.92 -8.05 4.92
N LEU A 216 4.34 -7.02 5.54
CA LEU A 216 4.62 -6.66 6.93
C LEU A 216 4.27 -7.81 7.87
N LYS A 217 3.06 -8.37 7.74
CA LYS A 217 2.63 -9.51 8.56
C LYS A 217 3.49 -10.74 8.33
N ALA A 218 3.86 -11.04 7.09
CA ALA A 218 4.74 -12.17 6.80
C ALA A 218 6.14 -11.98 7.40
N ALA A 219 6.70 -10.76 7.33
CA ALA A 219 7.99 -10.43 7.94
C ALA A 219 7.95 -10.56 9.47
N GLU A 220 6.87 -10.06 10.09
CA GLU A 220 6.61 -10.20 11.54
C GLU A 220 6.53 -11.66 11.96
N VAL A 221 5.70 -12.47 11.28
CA VAL A 221 5.54 -13.90 11.59
C VAL A 221 6.83 -14.69 11.37
N ALA A 222 7.64 -14.30 10.38
CA ALA A 222 8.94 -14.92 10.12
C ALA A 222 10.06 -14.40 11.04
N GLY A 223 9.85 -13.28 11.74
CA GLY A 223 10.87 -12.62 12.56
C GLY A 223 12.03 -12.03 11.75
N ILE A 224 11.81 -11.62 10.50
CA ILE A 224 12.86 -11.07 9.60
C ILE A 224 12.79 -9.55 9.49
N TRP A 225 13.91 -8.89 9.17
CA TRP A 225 13.90 -7.44 8.99
C TRP A 225 12.97 -7.00 7.85
N LEU A 226 12.25 -5.90 8.04
CA LEU A 226 11.49 -5.25 6.99
C LEU A 226 12.05 -3.85 6.75
N ILE A 227 12.54 -3.61 5.53
CA ILE A 227 12.97 -2.27 5.10
C ILE A 227 11.89 -1.69 4.18
N ILE A 228 11.34 -0.56 4.58
CA ILE A 228 10.33 0.20 3.85
C ILE A 228 11.03 1.35 3.14
N VAL A 229 10.89 1.40 1.82
CA VAL A 229 11.47 2.45 0.98
C VAL A 229 10.37 3.42 0.55
N SER A 230 10.50 4.68 0.97
CA SER A 230 9.58 5.78 0.73
C SER A 230 9.91 6.53 -0.56
N ILE A 231 9.80 5.86 -1.72
CA ILE A 231 9.94 6.49 -3.06
C ILE A 231 8.58 6.95 -3.56
#